data_AF-A0A0Q3SKW8-F1
#
_entry.id   AF-A0A0Q3SKW8-F1
#
_cell.length_a   1.000
_cell.length_b   1.000
_cell.length_c   1.000
_cell.angle_alpha   90.00
_cell.angle_beta   90.00
_cell.angle_gamma   90.00
#
_symmetry.space_group_name_H-M   'P 1'
#
loop_
_entity.id
_entity.type
_entity.pdbx_description
1 polymer ?
#
loop_
_entity_poly.entity_id
_entity_poly.type
_entity_poly.pdbx_seq_one_letter_code
_entity_poly.pdbx_strand_id
1 'polypeptide(L)'
;MKKLPKLGCACEKQDLIESEYRTSNVGIDFTGGRNAEVSIIQCKLCQRIWLKYLVENESLTKSWRWYKGIIAKKEVAGMRPEDAVEHLENLDWYIFGGSYFESTGTFGQGKLNVDL
;
A
#
# COMPACT_ATOMS: atom_id res chain seq x y z
N MET A 1 8.94 17.42 10.15
CA MET A 1 8.53 15.99 10.19
C MET A 1 9.77 15.12 10.26
N LYS A 2 9.76 14.05 11.08
CA LYS A 2 10.93 13.16 11.22
C LYS A 2 10.99 12.28 9.97
N LYS A 3 12.05 12.42 9.17
CA LYS A 3 12.32 11.54 8.02
C LYS A 3 12.23 10.09 8.48
N LEU A 4 11.32 9.31 7.88
CA LEU A 4 11.22 7.87 8.13
C LEU A 4 12.52 7.19 7.66
N PRO A 5 13.33 6.58 8.55
CA PRO A 5 14.57 5.94 8.15
C PRO A 5 14.29 4.68 7.33
N LYS A 6 15.00 4.54 6.20
CA LYS A 6 15.13 3.28 5.46
C LYS A 6 15.89 2.30 6.37
N LEU A 7 15.24 1.23 6.81
CA LEU A 7 15.81 0.19 7.68
C LEU A 7 16.63 -0.84 6.90
N GLY A 8 16.51 -0.91 5.56
CA GLY A 8 17.19 -1.93 4.77
C GLY A 8 16.60 -3.33 4.95
N CYS A 9 15.37 -3.44 5.47
CA CYS A 9 14.65 -4.71 5.58
C CYS A 9 14.08 -5.13 4.22
N ALA A 10 13.92 -6.45 4.00
CA ALA A 10 13.25 -7.00 2.83
C ALA A 10 11.84 -6.39 2.60
N CYS A 11 11.13 -5.98 3.65
CA CYS A 11 9.81 -5.37 3.48
C CYS A 11 9.82 -3.97 2.84
N GLU A 12 10.96 -3.30 2.84
CA GLU A 12 11.18 -2.06 2.07
C GLU A 12 11.57 -2.34 0.61
N LYS A 13 11.85 -3.60 0.30
CA LYS A 13 12.05 -4.04 -1.06
C LYS A 13 10.71 -4.20 -1.76
N GLN A 14 10.85 -4.37 -3.06
CA GLN A 14 9.85 -4.12 -4.06
C GLN A 14 8.79 -5.24 -4.05
N ASP A 15 9.17 -6.45 -3.65
CA ASP A 15 8.26 -7.60 -3.70
C ASP A 15 7.34 -7.72 -2.47
N LEU A 16 6.04 -7.90 -2.75
CA LEU A 16 5.00 -8.25 -1.78
C LEU A 16 4.90 -9.77 -1.63
N ILE A 17 5.96 -10.41 -1.12
CA ILE A 17 5.90 -11.86 -0.84
C ILE A 17 5.00 -12.06 0.37
N GLU A 18 3.77 -12.50 0.14
CA GLU A 18 2.71 -12.58 1.16
C GLU A 18 3.13 -13.39 2.39
N SER A 19 3.92 -14.45 2.20
CA SER A 19 4.42 -15.29 3.30
C SER A 19 5.34 -14.55 4.28
N GLU A 20 5.92 -13.41 3.90
CA GLU A 20 6.78 -12.58 4.76
C GLU A 20 5.98 -11.65 5.70
N TYR A 21 4.66 -11.56 5.51
CA TYR A 21 3.80 -10.66 6.26
C TYR A 21 2.73 -11.39 7.07
N ARG A 22 2.32 -10.74 8.17
CA ARG A 22 1.01 -10.99 8.78
C ARG A 22 0.03 -10.00 8.17
N THR A 23 -1.08 -10.48 7.63
CA THR A 23 -2.06 -9.65 6.93
C THR A 23 -3.35 -9.56 7.73
N SER A 24 -3.97 -8.40 7.71
CA SER A 24 -5.31 -8.18 8.26
C SER A 24 -6.09 -7.29 7.30
N ASN A 25 -7.28 -7.72 6.90
CA ASN A 25 -8.10 -6.96 5.97
C ASN A 25 -8.72 -5.75 6.66
N VAL A 26 -8.68 -4.60 5.99
CA VAL A 26 -9.38 -3.38 6.40
C VAL A 26 -10.74 -3.32 5.72
N GLY A 27 -10.80 -3.65 4.42
CA GLY A 27 -12.03 -3.67 3.64
C GLY A 27 -11.79 -3.31 2.18
N ILE A 28 -12.84 -2.84 1.51
CA ILE A 28 -12.81 -2.44 0.10
C ILE A 28 -13.13 -0.94 0.01
N ASP A 29 -12.29 -0.16 -0.68
CA ASP A 29 -12.56 1.23 -1.01
C ASP A 29 -13.40 1.30 -2.30
N PHE A 30 -14.66 1.70 -2.15
CA PHE A 30 -15.60 1.90 -3.25
C PHE A 30 -15.60 3.34 -3.78
N THR A 31 -14.79 4.24 -3.21
CA THR A 31 -14.73 5.65 -3.62
C THR A 31 -14.44 5.75 -5.11
N GLY A 32 -15.28 6.49 -5.84
CA GLY A 32 -15.11 6.68 -7.29
C GLY A 32 -15.18 5.39 -8.12
N GLY A 33 -15.73 4.29 -7.59
CA GLY A 33 -15.84 3.02 -8.31
C GLY A 33 -14.53 2.23 -8.42
N ARG A 34 -13.52 2.55 -7.60
CA ARG A 34 -12.20 1.91 -7.62
C ARG A 34 -12.22 0.43 -7.26
N ASN A 35 -13.12 0.01 -6.36
CA ASN A 35 -13.22 -1.35 -5.83
C ASN A 35 -11.88 -1.89 -5.32
N ALA A 36 -11.14 -1.05 -4.57
CA ALA A 36 -9.76 -1.37 -4.19
C ALA A 36 -9.69 -2.12 -2.86
N GLU A 37 -8.90 -3.18 -2.78
CA GLU A 37 -8.66 -3.89 -1.53
C GLU A 37 -7.68 -3.14 -0.63
N VAL A 38 -8.07 -2.96 0.63
CA VAL A 38 -7.25 -2.31 1.64
C VAL A 38 -6.93 -3.31 2.74
N SER A 39 -5.64 -3.45 3.05
CA SER A 39 -5.15 -4.37 4.08
C SER A 39 -4.00 -3.77 4.87
N ILE A 40 -3.83 -4.22 6.11
CA ILE A 40 -2.65 -3.97 6.91
C ILE A 40 -1.74 -5.18 6.79
N ILE A 41 -0.48 -4.94 6.41
CA ILE A 41 0.55 -5.97 6.38
C ILE A 41 1.66 -5.62 7.38
N GLN A 42 2.01 -6.57 8.24
CA GLN A 42 3.09 -6.43 9.20
C GLN A 42 4.24 -7.36 8.84
N CYS A 43 5.43 -6.80 8.60
CA CYS A 43 6.61 -7.58 8.28
C CYS A 43 6.96 -8.52 9.45
N LYS A 44 7.08 -9.82 9.20
CA LYS A 44 7.45 -10.80 10.23
C LYS A 44 8.88 -10.60 10.74
N LEU A 45 9.77 -10.01 9.94
CA LEU A 45 11.17 -9.78 10.29
C LEU A 45 11.37 -8.52 11.14
N CYS A 46 11.04 -7.34 10.60
CA CYS A 46 11.28 -6.07 11.30
C CYS A 46 10.06 -5.50 12.03
N GLN A 47 8.92 -6.20 12.01
CA GLN A 47 7.67 -5.82 12.68
C GLN A 47 7.04 -4.49 12.20
N ARG A 48 7.58 -3.88 11.15
CA ARG A 48 7.06 -2.68 10.51
C ARG A 48 5.67 -2.93 9.94
N ILE A 49 4.78 -1.98 10.18
CA ILE A 49 3.37 -2.03 9.78
C ILE A 49 3.20 -1.16 8.55
N TRP A 50 2.57 -1.73 7.54
CA TRP A 50 2.29 -1.08 6.28
C TRP A 50 0.78 -1.13 6.00
N LEU A 51 0.26 -0.04 5.47
CA LEU A 51 -1.02 0.01 4.79
C LEU A 51 -0.77 -0.41 3.34
N LYS A 52 -1.47 -1.43 2.86
CA LYS A 52 -1.45 -1.90 1.46
C LYS A 52 -2.79 -1.55 0.80
N TYR A 53 -2.71 -0.95 -0.37
CA TYR A 53 -3.85 -0.57 -1.21
C TYR A 53 -3.68 -1.21 -2.58
N LEU A 54 -4.65 -2.00 -3.02
CA LEU A 54 -4.58 -2.79 -4.24
C LEU A 54 -5.79 -2.48 -5.14
N VAL A 55 -5.52 -2.04 -6.36
CA VAL A 55 -6.54 -1.88 -7.40
C VAL A 55 -6.31 -2.95 -8.46
N GLU A 56 -7.34 -3.73 -8.71
CA GLU A 56 -7.36 -4.72 -9.79
C GLU A 56 -8.69 -4.64 -10.51
N ASN A 57 -8.63 -4.61 -11.84
CA ASN A 57 -9.82 -4.75 -12.67
C ASN A 57 -9.57 -5.90 -13.65
N GLU A 58 -10.18 -7.05 -13.36
CA GLU A 58 -10.03 -8.28 -14.15
C GLU A 58 -10.46 -8.11 -15.62
N SER A 59 -11.29 -7.11 -15.94
CA SER A 59 -11.74 -6.83 -17.31
C SER A 59 -10.73 -6.01 -18.12
N LEU A 60 -9.70 -5.45 -17.49
CA LEU A 60 -8.71 -4.59 -18.13
C LEU A 60 -7.31 -5.21 -18.02
N THR A 61 -6.67 -5.44 -19.18
CA THR A 61 -5.26 -5.86 -19.21
C THR A 61 -4.35 -4.78 -18.63
N LYS A 62 -3.34 -5.18 -17.85
CA LYS A 62 -2.38 -4.29 -17.16
C LYS A 62 -3.02 -3.28 -16.19
N SER A 63 -4.18 -3.57 -15.61
CA SER A 63 -4.85 -2.68 -14.65
C SER A 63 -4.33 -2.81 -13.21
N TRP A 64 -3.66 -3.92 -12.91
CA TRP A 64 -3.16 -4.26 -11.59
C TRP A 64 -2.14 -3.25 -11.10
N ARG A 65 -2.45 -2.59 -10.00
CA ARG A 65 -1.58 -1.61 -9.35
C ARG A 65 -1.76 -1.67 -7.84
N TRP A 66 -0.66 -1.54 -7.13
CA TRP A 66 -0.68 -1.58 -5.68
C TRP A 66 0.25 -0.51 -5.11
N TYR A 67 -0.06 -0.13 -3.88
CA TYR A 67 0.69 0.82 -3.08
C TYR A 67 0.88 0.25 -1.69
N LYS A 68 2.01 0.54 -1.06
CA LYS A 68 2.21 0.34 0.37
C LYS A 68 2.92 1.52 1.01
N GLY A 69 2.46 1.91 2.18
CA GLY A 69 3.04 3.01 2.96
C GLY A 69 3.05 2.69 4.44
N ILE A 70 3.92 3.37 5.19
CA ILE A 70 4.03 3.17 6.64
C ILE A 70 2.78 3.70 7.33
N ILE A 71 2.28 2.95 8.31
CA ILE A 71 1.17 3.36 9.18
C ILE A 71 1.55 3.16 10.64
N ALA A 72 1.22 4.10 11.51
CA ALA A 72 1.48 3.94 12.94
C ALA A 72 0.50 2.94 13.55
N LYS A 73 0.95 2.15 14.54
CA LYS A 73 0.11 1.17 15.23
C LYS A 73 -1.20 1.77 15.79
N LYS A 74 -1.18 3.03 16.24
CA LYS A 74 -2.35 3.73 16.76
C LYS A 74 -3.39 4.06 15.68
N GLU A 75 -2.96 4.21 14.42
CA GLU A 75 -3.82 4.58 13.28
C GLU A 75 -4.49 3.34 12.70
N VAL A 76 -3.87 2.17 12.82
CA VAL A 76 -4.41 0.88 12.33
C VAL A 76 -5.84 0.61 12.77
N ALA A 77 -6.18 0.84 14.04
CA ALA A 77 -7.49 0.51 14.58
C ALA A 77 -8.62 1.41 14.05
N GLY A 78 -8.28 2.62 13.59
CA GLY A 78 -9.24 3.58 13.04
C GLY A 78 -9.18 3.70 11.51
N MET A 79 -8.31 2.94 10.86
CA MET A 79 -8.13 3.01 9.41
C MET A 79 -9.39 2.49 8.71
N ARG A 80 -9.99 3.31 7.85
CA ARG A 80 -11.08 2.93 6.96
C ARG A 80 -10.55 2.78 5.53
N PRO A 81 -11.15 1.92 4.69
CA PRO A 81 -10.70 1.77 3.31
C PRO A 81 -10.63 3.09 2.54
N GLU A 82 -11.60 3.97 2.74
CA GLU A 82 -11.73 5.25 2.03
C GLU A 82 -10.65 6.27 2.41
N ASP A 83 -10.08 6.15 3.62
CA ASP A 83 -9.03 7.05 4.12
C ASP A 83 -7.63 6.61 3.64
N ALA A 84 -7.51 5.42 3.05
CA ALA A 84 -6.22 4.82 2.74
C ALA A 84 -5.43 5.63 1.71
N VAL A 85 -6.10 6.20 0.71
CA VAL A 85 -5.47 7.04 -0.31
C VAL A 85 -4.93 8.32 0.33
N GLU A 86 -5.74 9.02 1.13
CA GLU A 86 -5.31 10.24 1.83
C GLU A 86 -4.11 9.96 2.74
N HIS A 87 -4.14 8.85 3.49
CA HIS A 87 -3.01 8.44 4.31
C HIS A 87 -1.73 8.28 3.49
N LEU A 88 -1.79 7.55 2.36
CA LEU A 88 -0.63 7.29 1.51
C LEU A 88 -0.09 8.55 0.83
N GLU A 89 -0.96 9.45 0.37
CA GLU A 89 -0.58 10.71 -0.27
C GLU A 89 0.11 11.68 0.70
N ASN A 90 -0.22 11.60 1.99
CA ASN A 90 0.35 12.43 3.05
C ASN A 90 1.70 11.92 3.59
N LEU A 91 2.18 10.76 3.15
CA LEU A 91 3.51 10.25 3.53
C LEU A 91 4.62 10.97 2.74
N ASP A 92 5.79 11.11 3.38
CA ASP A 92 7.01 11.58 2.70
C ASP A 92 7.34 10.71 1.46
N TRP A 93 7.03 9.41 1.54
CA TRP A 93 7.14 8.47 0.44
C TRP A 93 6.28 7.22 0.70
N TYR A 94 5.91 6.55 -0.38
CA TYR A 94 5.31 5.22 -0.41
C TYR A 94 6.05 4.34 -1.42
N ILE A 95 5.71 3.05 -1.47
CA ILE A 95 6.20 2.13 -2.50
C ILE A 95 5.00 1.72 -3.36
N PHE A 96 5.16 1.72 -4.67
CA PHE A 96 4.10 1.32 -5.60
C PHE A 96 4.63 0.38 -6.67
N GLY A 97 3.75 -0.44 -7.23
CA GLY A 97 4.10 -1.36 -8.30
C GLY A 97 2.86 -1.99 -8.91
N GLY A 98 3.07 -2.98 -9.77
CA GLY A 98 2.02 -3.65 -10.53
C GLY A 98 2.22 -3.51 -12.02
N SER A 99 1.40 -4.23 -12.79
CA SER A 99 1.50 -4.27 -14.25
C SER A 99 1.13 -2.95 -14.90
N TYR A 100 0.30 -2.12 -14.25
CA TYR A 100 0.01 -0.75 -14.67
C TYR A 100 1.27 0.12 -14.73
N PHE A 101 2.20 -0.09 -13.79
CA PHE A 101 3.43 0.68 -13.67
C PHE A 101 4.65 0.02 -14.33
N GLU A 102 4.48 -1.19 -14.88
CA GLU A 102 5.57 -2.04 -15.36
C GLU A 102 6.73 -2.14 -14.34
N SER A 103 6.37 -2.19 -13.05
CA SER A 103 7.32 -2.14 -11.93
C SER A 103 6.94 -3.16 -10.86
N THR A 104 7.95 -3.87 -10.34
CA THR A 104 7.78 -4.73 -9.16
C THR A 104 7.83 -3.95 -7.86
N GLY A 105 8.05 -2.64 -7.89
CA GLY A 105 8.08 -1.77 -6.71
C GLY A 105 9.01 -0.59 -6.89
N THR A 106 8.56 0.63 -6.69
CA THR A 106 9.36 1.85 -6.80
C THR A 106 8.90 2.86 -5.74
N PHE A 107 9.81 3.70 -5.27
CA PHE A 107 9.44 4.77 -4.33
C PHE A 107 8.67 5.87 -5.06
N GLY A 108 7.52 6.23 -4.53
CA GLY A 108 6.70 7.36 -4.98
C GLY A 108 6.44 8.34 -3.85
N GLN A 109 5.85 9.48 -4.19
CA GLN A 109 5.44 10.54 -3.26
C GLN A 109 4.28 11.34 -3.90
N GLY A 110 3.44 11.95 -3.07
CA GLY A 110 2.33 12.77 -3.54
C GLY A 110 1.16 11.94 -4.08
N LYS A 111 0.52 12.42 -5.16
CA LYS A 111 -0.75 11.89 -5.65
C LYS A 111 -0.66 10.46 -6.19
N LEU A 112 -1.64 9.63 -5.81
CA LEU A 112 -1.74 8.25 -6.25
C LEU A 112 -2.59 8.12 -7.52
N ASN A 113 -2.20 7.25 -8.45
CA ASN A 113 -2.98 6.92 -9.66
C ASN A 113 -3.90 5.72 -9.37
N VAL A 114 -5.02 5.96 -8.70
CA VAL A 114 -5.93 4.91 -8.22
C VAL A 114 -7.21 4.76 -9.04
N ASP A 115 -7.52 5.74 -9.88
CA ASP A 115 -8.72 5.71 -10.72
C ASP A 115 -8.51 4.77 -11.93
N LEU A 116 -9.58 4.08 -12.32
CA LEU A 116 -9.63 3.09 -13.40
C LEU A 116 -9.99 3.72 -14.74
#